data_AF-A0A6A4WG78-F1
#
_entry.id   AF-A0A6A4WG78-F1
#
_cell.length_a   1.000
_cell.length_b   1.000
_cell.length_c   1.000
_cell.angle_alpha   90.00
_cell.angle_beta   90.00
_cell.angle_gamma   90.00
#
_symmetry.space_group_name_H-M   'P 1'
#
loop_
_entity.id
_entity.type
_entity.pdbx_description
1 polymer ?
#
loop_
_entity_poly.entity_id
_entity_poly.type
_entity_poly.pdbx_seq_one_letter_code
_entity_poly.pdbx_strand_id
1 'polypeptide(L)'
;MATDKDELVQRAKLAEQAERYDDMAAAMKSVTETNNELSNEERNLLSVAYKNVVGARRSSWRVISSIEQKTEGSEKKQQMAKEYREKVEKELREICNDVLHLLDKFLIPKASVAESQVFYLKMKGDYFRYLAEVATGDARTAIVDDSQKAYQDAFEISKTKMQPTHPIRLGLALNFSVFYYEILNSPEKACQLAKQAFDDAIAELDTLSEDSYKDSTLIMQLLRDNLTLWTSDAQGEGDEQQEGGDN
;
A
#
# COMPACT_ATOMS: atom_id res chain seq x y z
N MET A 1 0.48 0.64 -35.30
CA MET A 1 0.35 2.10 -35.07
C MET A 1 0.71 2.31 -33.62
N ALA A 2 1.69 3.17 -33.31
CA ALA A 2 1.94 3.55 -31.93
C ALA A 2 0.70 4.31 -31.47
N THR A 3 -0.05 3.76 -30.51
CA THR A 3 -1.15 4.50 -29.88
C THR A 3 -0.56 5.75 -29.25
N ASP A 4 -1.17 6.91 -29.50
CA ASP A 4 -0.68 8.17 -28.97
C ASP A 4 -0.74 8.15 -27.43
N LYS A 5 0.28 8.68 -26.77
CA LYS A 5 0.35 8.73 -25.29
C LYS A 5 -0.87 9.46 -24.75
N ASP A 6 -1.26 10.54 -25.41
CA ASP A 6 -2.40 11.36 -25.02
C ASP A 6 -3.73 10.59 -25.16
N GLU A 7 -3.90 9.80 -26.21
CA GLU A 7 -5.07 8.93 -26.38
C GLU A 7 -5.17 7.89 -25.25
N LEU A 8 -4.04 7.29 -24.86
CA LEU A 8 -4.01 6.32 -23.77
C LEU A 8 -4.36 6.96 -22.42
N VAL A 9 -3.84 8.17 -22.14
CA VAL A 9 -4.18 8.93 -20.93
C VAL A 9 -5.66 9.32 -20.92
N GLN A 10 -6.20 9.77 -22.05
CA GLN A 10 -7.64 10.07 -22.15
C GLN A 10 -8.49 8.83 -21.92
N ARG A 11 -8.08 7.67 -22.47
CA ARG A 11 -8.76 6.40 -22.21
C ARG A 11 -8.71 5.99 -20.74
N ALA A 12 -7.59 6.21 -20.06
CA ALA A 12 -7.47 5.95 -18.62
C ALA A 12 -8.44 6.82 -17.81
N LYS A 13 -8.57 8.12 -18.15
CA LYS A 13 -9.52 9.04 -17.50
C LYS A 13 -10.97 8.62 -17.71
N LEU A 14 -11.33 8.18 -18.92
CA LEU A 14 -12.67 7.64 -19.21
C LEU A 14 -12.93 6.35 -18.42
N ALA A 15 -11.93 5.47 -18.32
CA ALA A 15 -12.03 4.23 -17.55
C ALA A 15 -12.19 4.51 -16.05
N GLU A 16 -11.50 5.52 -15.51
CA GLU A 16 -11.66 5.99 -14.12
C GLU A 16 -13.10 6.45 -13.85
N GLN A 17 -13.66 7.30 -14.72
CA GLN A 17 -15.05 7.78 -14.59
C GLN A 17 -16.09 6.66 -14.70
N ALA A 18 -15.77 5.59 -15.41
CA ALA A 18 -16.61 4.41 -15.53
C ALA A 18 -16.31 3.33 -14.47
N GLU A 19 -15.41 3.61 -13.52
CA GLU A 19 -14.92 2.68 -12.49
C GLU A 19 -14.37 1.35 -13.06
N ARG A 20 -13.90 1.37 -14.31
CA ARG A 20 -13.27 0.23 -14.99
C ARG A 20 -11.77 0.22 -14.74
N TYR A 21 -11.38 -0.02 -13.49
CA TYR A 21 -9.99 0.11 -13.08
C TYR A 21 -9.03 -0.88 -13.75
N ASP A 22 -9.49 -2.06 -14.16
CA ASP A 22 -8.67 -3.00 -14.97
C ASP A 22 -8.32 -2.41 -16.35
N ASP A 23 -9.27 -1.74 -17.01
CA ASP A 23 -9.03 -1.04 -18.27
C ASP A 23 -8.11 0.18 -18.07
N MET A 24 -8.32 0.90 -16.97
CA MET A 24 -7.48 2.04 -16.58
C MET A 24 -6.03 1.60 -16.36
N ALA A 25 -5.81 0.48 -15.66
CA ALA A 25 -4.48 -0.07 -15.39
C ALA A 25 -3.79 -0.51 -16.70
N ALA A 26 -4.51 -1.17 -17.60
CA ALA A 26 -3.97 -1.57 -18.91
C ALA A 26 -3.55 -0.36 -19.77
N ALA A 27 -4.34 0.72 -19.77
CA ALA A 27 -4.01 1.95 -20.46
C ALA A 27 -2.78 2.63 -19.85
N MET A 28 -2.74 2.78 -18.51
CA MET A 28 -1.62 3.42 -17.81
C MET A 28 -0.32 2.60 -17.86
N LYS A 29 -0.43 1.27 -17.90
CA LYS A 29 0.70 0.39 -18.22
C LYS A 29 1.30 0.73 -19.57
N SER A 30 0.45 0.82 -20.60
CA SER A 30 0.88 1.16 -21.96
C SER A 30 1.54 2.55 -22.01
N VAL A 31 1.00 3.54 -21.30
CA VAL A 31 1.62 4.87 -21.14
C VAL A 31 3.02 4.77 -20.52
N THR A 32 3.16 3.98 -19.46
CA THR A 32 4.43 3.80 -18.74
C THR A 32 5.48 3.12 -19.63
N GLU A 33 5.07 2.13 -20.42
CA GLU A 33 5.95 1.38 -21.33
C GLU A 33 6.39 2.19 -22.56
N THR A 34 5.81 3.37 -22.83
CA THR A 34 6.34 4.32 -23.83
C THR A 34 7.72 4.88 -23.47
N ASN A 35 8.20 4.58 -22.27
CA ASN A 35 9.55 4.89 -21.81
C ASN A 35 9.82 6.40 -21.68
N ASN A 36 8.78 7.21 -21.45
CA ASN A 36 8.88 8.61 -21.04
C ASN A 36 8.67 8.77 -19.53
N GLU A 37 9.17 9.86 -18.93
CA GLU A 37 8.86 10.19 -17.53
C GLU A 37 7.37 10.55 -17.40
N LEU A 38 6.72 10.04 -16.35
CA LEU A 38 5.31 10.36 -16.08
C LEU A 38 5.18 11.71 -15.39
N SER A 39 4.24 12.52 -15.86
CA SER A 39 3.80 13.72 -15.17
C SER A 39 3.16 13.39 -13.82
N ASN A 40 2.97 14.40 -12.96
CA ASN A 40 2.29 14.19 -11.67
C ASN A 40 0.86 13.65 -11.84
N GLU A 41 0.13 14.12 -12.86
CA GLU A 41 -1.22 13.63 -13.17
C GLU A 41 -1.18 12.17 -13.64
N GLU A 42 -0.27 11.82 -14.56
CA GLU A 42 -0.12 10.46 -15.07
C GLU A 42 0.30 9.48 -13.96
N ARG A 43 1.19 9.91 -13.07
CA ARG A 43 1.61 9.14 -11.90
C ARG A 43 0.44 8.86 -10.96
N ASN A 44 -0.40 9.86 -10.73
CA ASN A 44 -1.60 9.70 -9.91
C ASN A 44 -2.60 8.74 -10.57
N LEU A 45 -2.84 8.86 -11.87
CA LEU A 45 -3.71 7.92 -12.62
C LEU A 45 -3.20 6.47 -12.51
N LEU A 46 -1.89 6.25 -12.71
CA LEU A 46 -1.29 4.92 -12.56
C LEU A 46 -1.54 4.34 -11.15
N SER A 47 -1.30 5.16 -10.12
CA SER A 47 -1.48 4.76 -8.73
C SER A 47 -2.94 4.45 -8.40
N VAL A 48 -3.88 5.30 -8.82
CA VAL A 48 -5.33 5.09 -8.62
C VAL A 48 -5.79 3.81 -9.32
N ALA A 49 -5.36 3.58 -10.56
CA ALA A 49 -5.74 2.40 -11.33
C ALA A 49 -5.35 1.12 -10.60
N TYR A 50 -4.06 0.95 -10.32
CA TYR A 50 -3.57 -0.28 -9.72
C TYR A 50 -3.99 -0.43 -8.25
N LYS A 51 -4.12 0.67 -7.48
CA LYS A 51 -4.67 0.63 -6.11
C LYS A 51 -6.06 0.01 -6.07
N ASN A 52 -6.94 0.43 -7.00
CA ASN A 52 -8.30 -0.11 -7.05
C ASN A 52 -8.32 -1.57 -7.54
N VAL A 53 -7.53 -1.89 -8.56
CA VAL A 53 -7.42 -3.27 -9.07
C VAL A 53 -6.94 -4.22 -7.97
N VAL A 54 -5.81 -3.92 -7.32
CA VAL A 54 -5.26 -4.78 -6.25
C VAL A 54 -6.13 -4.77 -5.00
N GLY A 55 -6.75 -3.64 -4.66
CA GLY A 55 -7.66 -3.50 -3.52
C GLY A 55 -8.86 -4.44 -3.61
N ALA A 56 -9.48 -4.54 -4.79
CA ALA A 56 -10.56 -5.49 -5.04
C ALA A 56 -10.12 -6.94 -4.80
N ARG A 57 -8.95 -7.34 -5.31
CA ARG A 57 -8.43 -8.72 -5.18
C ARG A 57 -8.04 -9.03 -3.74
N ARG A 58 -7.43 -8.07 -3.02
CA ARG A 58 -7.15 -8.20 -1.58
C ARG A 58 -8.43 -8.38 -0.76
N SER A 59 -9.49 -7.61 -1.06
CA SER A 59 -10.78 -7.76 -0.39
C SER A 59 -11.39 -9.14 -0.64
N SER A 60 -11.44 -9.58 -1.91
CA SER A 60 -11.90 -10.93 -2.26
C SER A 60 -11.08 -12.02 -1.56
N TRP A 61 -9.76 -11.88 -1.53
CA TRP A 61 -8.88 -12.83 -0.85
C TRP A 61 -9.21 -12.94 0.64
N ARG A 62 -9.35 -11.83 1.37
CA ARG A 62 -9.70 -11.87 2.81
C ARG A 62 -11.03 -12.58 3.07
N VAL A 63 -12.04 -12.31 2.24
CA VAL A 63 -13.36 -12.95 2.36
C VAL A 63 -13.25 -14.46 2.17
N ILE A 64 -12.57 -14.89 1.10
CA ILE A 64 -12.46 -16.32 0.77
C ILE A 64 -11.57 -17.05 1.80
N SER A 65 -10.46 -16.44 2.24
CA SER A 65 -9.63 -16.99 3.32
C SER A 65 -10.43 -17.17 4.61
N SER A 66 -11.30 -16.22 4.97
CA SER A 66 -12.17 -16.36 6.14
C SER A 66 -13.21 -17.49 5.97
N ILE A 67 -13.77 -17.65 4.77
CA ILE A 67 -14.69 -18.76 4.46
C ILE A 67 -13.99 -20.11 4.55
N GLU A 68 -12.78 -20.23 3.98
CA GLU A 68 -11.97 -21.45 4.04
C GLU A 68 -11.68 -21.86 5.48
N GLN A 69 -11.30 -20.90 6.34
CA GLN A 69 -11.03 -21.15 7.77
C GLN A 69 -12.27 -21.58 8.55
N LYS A 70 -13.45 -21.02 8.24
CA LYS A 70 -14.71 -21.31 8.96
C LYS A 70 -15.45 -22.54 8.44
N THR A 71 -15.00 -23.12 7.32
CA THR A 71 -15.68 -24.27 6.71
C THR A 71 -15.24 -25.55 7.43
N GLU A 72 -15.95 -25.92 8.48
CA GLU A 72 -15.76 -27.18 9.20
C GLU A 72 -16.72 -28.28 8.70
N GLY A 73 -16.32 -29.56 8.86
CA GLY A 73 -17.20 -30.72 8.66
C GLY A 73 -17.55 -31.07 7.20
N SER A 74 -17.00 -30.37 6.21
CA SER A 74 -17.19 -30.69 4.79
C SER A 74 -15.91 -30.49 3.98
N GLU A 75 -15.14 -31.57 3.81
CA GLU A 75 -13.88 -31.59 3.04
C GLU A 75 -14.07 -31.02 1.63
N LYS A 76 -15.19 -31.35 0.97
CA LYS A 76 -15.49 -30.85 -0.39
C LYS A 76 -15.62 -29.33 -0.42
N LYS A 77 -16.34 -28.72 0.53
CA LYS A 77 -16.51 -27.26 0.58
C LYS A 77 -15.20 -26.57 0.93
N GLN A 78 -14.42 -27.15 1.85
CA GLN A 78 -13.10 -26.63 2.22
C GLN A 78 -12.15 -26.63 1.02
N GLN A 79 -12.12 -27.73 0.26
CA GLN A 79 -11.31 -27.83 -0.96
C GLN A 79 -11.73 -26.79 -2.02
N MET A 80 -13.03 -26.59 -2.24
CA MET A 80 -13.52 -25.56 -3.17
C MET A 80 -13.12 -24.14 -2.74
N ALA A 81 -13.20 -23.83 -1.45
CA ALA A 81 -12.79 -22.54 -0.92
C ALA A 81 -11.28 -22.32 -1.11
N LYS A 82 -10.47 -23.34 -0.82
CA LYS A 82 -9.02 -23.35 -1.02
C LYS A 82 -8.63 -23.09 -2.48
N GLU A 83 -9.19 -23.83 -3.42
CA GLU A 83 -8.90 -23.66 -4.85
C GLU A 83 -9.25 -22.24 -5.33
N TYR A 84 -10.36 -21.69 -4.82
CA TYR A 84 -10.76 -20.34 -5.17
C TYR A 84 -9.86 -19.27 -4.52
N ARG A 85 -9.42 -19.48 -3.27
CA ARG A 85 -8.41 -18.62 -2.63
C ARG A 85 -7.14 -18.58 -3.46
N GLU A 86 -6.60 -19.75 -3.83
CA GLU A 86 -5.35 -19.87 -4.60
C GLU A 86 -5.45 -19.20 -5.98
N LYS A 87 -6.62 -19.24 -6.61
CA LYS A 87 -6.90 -18.48 -7.84
C LYS A 87 -6.78 -16.97 -7.60
N VAL A 88 -7.43 -16.44 -6.56
CA VAL A 88 -7.35 -15.00 -6.23
C VAL A 88 -5.91 -14.59 -5.87
N GLU A 89 -5.17 -15.44 -5.16
CA GLU A 89 -3.76 -15.18 -4.85
C GLU A 89 -2.89 -15.14 -6.10
N LYS A 90 -3.17 -15.98 -7.09
CA LYS A 90 -2.46 -15.93 -8.38
C LYS A 90 -2.72 -14.59 -9.08
N GLU A 91 -3.98 -14.16 -9.18
CA GLU A 91 -4.35 -12.88 -9.78
C GLU A 91 -3.69 -11.70 -9.04
N LEU A 92 -3.72 -11.71 -7.70
CA LEU A 92 -3.06 -10.69 -6.87
C LEU A 92 -1.55 -10.65 -7.13
N ARG A 93 -0.89 -11.81 -7.17
CA ARG A 93 0.55 -11.93 -7.46
C ARG A 93 0.90 -11.39 -8.84
N GLU A 94 0.09 -11.70 -9.85
CA GLU A 94 0.28 -11.19 -11.22
C GLU A 94 0.17 -9.66 -11.25
N ILE A 95 -0.84 -9.08 -10.61
CA ILE A 95 -1.02 -7.62 -10.51
C ILE A 95 0.18 -6.97 -9.81
N CYS A 96 0.65 -7.53 -8.70
CA CYS A 96 1.76 -6.96 -7.96
C CYS A 96 3.08 -7.03 -8.74
N ASN A 97 3.36 -8.17 -9.36
CA ASN A 97 4.56 -8.34 -10.18
C ASN A 97 4.55 -7.43 -11.41
N ASP A 98 3.38 -7.16 -11.98
CA ASP A 98 3.24 -6.21 -13.08
C ASP A 98 3.66 -4.80 -12.65
N VAL A 99 3.16 -4.32 -11.51
CA VAL A 99 3.53 -3.01 -10.97
C VAL A 99 5.01 -2.94 -10.60
N LEU A 100 5.54 -3.98 -9.93
CA LEU A 100 6.96 -4.05 -9.57
C LEU A 100 7.85 -4.02 -10.82
N HIS A 101 7.44 -4.69 -11.90
CA HIS A 101 8.14 -4.61 -13.18
C HIS A 101 8.15 -3.19 -13.75
N LEU A 102 7.00 -2.50 -13.72
CA LEU A 102 6.91 -1.12 -14.19
C LEU A 102 7.80 -0.17 -13.38
N LEU A 103 7.79 -0.33 -12.05
CA LEU A 103 8.59 0.46 -11.13
C LEU A 103 10.09 0.29 -11.41
N ASP A 104 10.56 -0.95 -11.49
CA ASP A 104 11.98 -1.24 -11.62
C ASP A 104 12.55 -0.93 -13.01
N LYS A 105 11.75 -1.15 -14.06
CA LYS A 105 12.24 -1.01 -15.44
C LYS A 105 12.04 0.40 -16.01
N PHE A 106 10.96 1.08 -15.66
CA PHE A 106 10.55 2.31 -16.36
C PHE A 106 10.50 3.55 -15.48
N LEU A 107 10.13 3.42 -14.20
CA LEU A 107 9.78 4.56 -13.35
C LEU A 107 10.92 4.98 -12.40
N ILE A 108 11.35 4.09 -11.50
CA ILE A 108 12.38 4.40 -10.49
C ILE A 108 13.69 4.86 -11.15
N PRO A 109 14.22 4.22 -12.21
CA PRO A 109 15.47 4.66 -12.84
C PRO A 109 15.43 6.07 -13.45
N LYS A 110 14.23 6.62 -13.69
CA LYS A 110 14.05 7.93 -14.34
C LYS A 110 13.58 9.03 -13.40
N ALA A 111 13.18 8.67 -12.19
CA ALA A 111 12.71 9.59 -11.19
C ALA A 111 13.83 10.56 -10.80
N SER A 112 13.74 11.80 -11.30
CA SER A 112 14.79 12.80 -11.16
C SER A 112 14.60 13.71 -9.93
N VAL A 113 13.37 13.80 -9.43
CA VAL A 113 12.99 14.62 -8.27
C VAL A 113 12.60 13.78 -7.06
N ALA A 114 12.89 14.27 -5.85
CA ALA A 114 12.67 13.55 -4.59
C ALA A 114 11.21 13.08 -4.43
N GLU A 115 10.22 13.91 -4.77
CA GLU A 115 8.81 13.54 -4.71
C GLU A 115 8.49 12.29 -5.53
N SER A 116 9.01 12.22 -6.77
CA SER A 116 8.79 11.07 -7.66
C SER A 116 9.51 9.82 -7.17
N GLN A 117 10.73 9.96 -6.67
CA GLN A 117 11.52 8.86 -6.11
C GLN A 117 10.81 8.24 -4.90
N VAL A 118 10.41 9.09 -3.94
CA VAL A 118 9.68 8.65 -2.74
C VAL A 118 8.35 8.03 -3.11
N PHE A 119 7.61 8.62 -4.06
CA PHE A 119 6.34 8.06 -4.52
C PHE A 119 6.50 6.63 -5.08
N TYR A 120 7.46 6.42 -5.98
CA TYR A 120 7.66 5.11 -6.61
C TYR A 120 8.25 4.08 -5.64
N LEU A 121 9.17 4.47 -4.76
CA LEU A 121 9.72 3.57 -3.74
C LEU A 121 8.66 3.20 -2.69
N LYS A 122 7.82 4.15 -2.28
CA LYS A 122 6.63 3.86 -1.45
C LYS A 122 5.72 2.86 -2.14
N MET A 123 5.40 3.08 -3.42
CA MET A 123 4.58 2.16 -4.21
C MET A 123 5.24 0.78 -4.27
N LYS A 124 6.56 0.69 -4.50
CA LYS A 124 7.31 -0.58 -4.47
C LYS A 124 7.15 -1.32 -3.14
N GLY A 125 7.29 -0.62 -2.02
CA GLY A 125 7.03 -1.17 -0.68
C GLY A 125 5.59 -1.66 -0.53
N ASP A 126 4.60 -0.88 -0.99
CA ASP A 126 3.18 -1.27 -0.94
C ASP A 126 2.90 -2.58 -1.69
N TYR A 127 3.44 -2.76 -2.89
CA TYR A 127 3.19 -3.97 -3.68
C TYR A 127 3.95 -5.20 -3.16
N PHE A 128 5.16 -5.04 -2.62
CA PHE A 128 5.81 -6.14 -1.90
C PHE A 128 5.05 -6.50 -0.62
N ARG A 129 4.53 -5.51 0.13
CA ARG A 129 3.67 -5.79 1.28
C ARG A 129 2.44 -6.60 0.88
N TYR A 130 1.76 -6.25 -0.21
CA TYR A 130 0.61 -7.04 -0.70
C TYR A 130 0.99 -8.47 -1.08
N LEU A 131 2.18 -8.67 -1.65
CA LEU A 131 2.72 -10.02 -1.89
C LEU A 131 2.99 -10.76 -0.57
N ALA A 132 3.52 -10.08 0.45
CA ALA A 132 3.81 -10.67 1.75
C ALA A 132 2.55 -11.13 2.50
N GLU A 133 1.41 -10.47 2.28
CA GLU A 133 0.10 -10.85 2.85
C GLU A 133 -0.36 -12.24 2.40
N VAL A 134 -0.02 -12.65 1.16
CA VAL A 134 -0.44 -13.93 0.57
C VAL A 134 0.69 -14.96 0.45
N ALA A 135 1.92 -14.55 0.73
CA ALA A 135 3.09 -15.43 0.66
C ALA A 135 3.17 -16.36 1.87
N THR A 136 3.69 -17.57 1.65
CA THR A 136 3.93 -18.58 2.68
C THR A 136 5.34 -19.15 2.55
N GLY A 137 5.88 -19.67 3.66
CA GLY A 137 7.22 -20.28 3.70
C GLY A 137 8.36 -19.30 3.39
N ASP A 138 9.46 -19.84 2.87
CA ASP A 138 10.72 -19.10 2.67
C ASP A 138 10.61 -17.92 1.71
N ALA A 139 9.68 -17.99 0.75
CA ALA A 139 9.43 -16.89 -0.18
C ALA A 139 8.91 -15.63 0.53
N ARG A 140 8.20 -15.78 1.65
CA ARG A 140 7.67 -14.65 2.42
C ARG A 140 8.80 -13.79 2.99
N THR A 141 9.86 -14.39 3.52
CA THR A 141 10.97 -13.65 4.14
C THR A 141 11.62 -12.69 3.15
N ALA A 142 11.96 -13.18 1.96
CA ALA A 142 12.57 -12.34 0.92
C ALA A 142 11.66 -11.17 0.49
N ILE A 143 10.36 -11.44 0.32
CA ILE A 143 9.37 -10.41 -0.05
C ILE A 143 9.24 -9.34 1.06
N VAL A 144 9.26 -9.76 2.32
CA VAL A 144 9.20 -8.85 3.48
C VAL A 144 10.44 -7.97 3.53
N ASP A 145 11.63 -8.53 3.31
CA ASP A 145 12.89 -7.78 3.28
C ASP A 145 12.89 -6.75 2.14
N ASP A 146 12.42 -7.14 0.95
CA ASP A 146 12.30 -6.24 -0.21
C ASP A 146 11.29 -5.10 0.06
N SER A 147 10.16 -5.40 0.70
CA SER A 147 9.18 -4.40 1.14
C SER A 147 9.80 -3.41 2.12
N GLN A 148 10.49 -3.93 3.15
CA GLN A 148 11.11 -3.10 4.18
C GLN A 148 12.19 -2.20 3.59
N LYS A 149 13.03 -2.73 2.71
CA LYS A 149 14.07 -1.96 2.03
C LYS A 149 13.48 -0.82 1.21
N ALA A 150 12.45 -1.09 0.41
CA ALA A 150 11.80 -0.07 -0.41
C ALA A 150 11.19 1.07 0.44
N TYR A 151 10.51 0.73 1.54
CA TYR A 151 10.01 1.73 2.47
C TYR A 151 11.13 2.51 3.16
N GLN A 152 12.21 1.86 3.58
CA GLN A 152 13.33 2.52 4.24
C GLN A 152 14.04 3.50 3.28
N ASP A 153 14.31 3.08 2.04
CA ASP A 153 14.92 3.93 1.02
C ASP A 153 14.04 5.17 0.76
N ALA A 154 12.71 4.98 0.65
CA ALA A 154 11.77 6.09 0.53
C ALA A 154 11.80 7.02 1.76
N PHE A 155 11.89 6.44 2.96
CA PHE A 155 11.83 7.16 4.22
C PHE A 155 13.04 8.08 4.38
N GLU A 156 14.25 7.61 4.10
CA GLU A 156 15.48 8.40 4.20
C GLU A 156 15.50 9.59 3.22
N ILE A 157 15.04 9.37 1.99
CA ILE A 157 14.90 10.46 1.01
C ILE A 157 13.87 11.47 1.50
N SER A 158 12.69 11.02 1.94
CA SER A 158 11.60 11.90 2.39
C SER A 158 12.00 12.75 3.60
N LYS A 159 12.73 12.17 4.55
CA LYS A 159 13.21 12.87 5.76
C LYS A 159 14.17 14.01 5.42
N THR A 160 14.99 13.82 4.39
CA THR A 160 16.03 14.78 4.00
C THR A 160 15.52 15.84 3.02
N LYS A 161 14.51 15.52 2.21
CA LYS A 161 14.12 16.33 1.04
C LYS A 161 12.69 16.87 1.06
N MET A 162 11.86 16.48 2.04
CA MET A 162 10.44 16.82 2.07
C MET A 162 10.05 17.32 3.45
N GLN A 163 9.13 18.30 3.51
CA GLN A 163 8.58 18.78 4.77
C GLN A 163 7.77 17.68 5.48
N PRO A 164 7.75 17.62 6.82
CA PRO A 164 6.95 16.67 7.58
C PRO A 164 5.47 16.65 7.20
N THR A 165 4.92 17.80 6.83
CA THR A 165 3.54 17.99 6.41
C THR A 165 3.25 17.55 4.96
N HIS A 166 4.27 17.18 4.18
CA HIS A 166 4.07 16.85 2.77
C HIS A 166 3.22 15.56 2.62
N PRO A 167 2.13 15.54 1.82
CA PRO A 167 1.22 14.40 1.71
C PRO A 167 1.89 13.06 1.36
N ILE A 168 2.83 13.04 0.40
CA ILE A 168 3.61 11.84 0.07
C ILE A 168 4.42 11.30 1.26
N ARG A 169 5.06 12.18 2.06
CA ARG A 169 5.85 11.78 3.24
C ARG A 169 4.95 11.23 4.35
N LEU A 170 3.83 11.89 4.61
CA LEU A 170 2.80 11.42 5.55
C LEU A 170 2.23 10.07 5.12
N GLY A 171 1.87 9.92 3.84
CA GLY A 171 1.33 8.68 3.30
C GLY A 171 2.35 7.54 3.31
N LEU A 172 3.64 7.84 3.15
CA LEU A 172 4.71 6.86 3.36
C LEU A 172 4.78 6.40 4.81
N ALA A 173 4.80 7.33 5.77
CA ALA A 173 4.84 6.99 7.20
C ALA A 173 3.61 6.15 7.62
N LEU A 174 2.42 6.48 7.12
CA LEU A 174 1.19 5.71 7.32
C LEU A 174 1.33 4.27 6.81
N ASN A 175 1.80 4.08 5.58
CA ASN A 175 1.89 2.73 5.02
C ASN A 175 3.04 1.92 5.65
N PHE A 176 4.13 2.57 6.02
CA PHE A 176 5.25 1.92 6.67
C PHE A 176 4.94 1.53 8.13
N SER A 177 4.14 2.32 8.85
CA SER A 177 3.66 1.92 10.18
C SER A 177 2.72 0.72 10.11
N VAL A 178 1.80 0.69 9.14
CA VAL A 178 0.94 -0.48 8.87
C VAL A 178 1.80 -1.71 8.53
N PHE A 179 2.86 -1.56 7.75
CA PHE A 179 3.80 -2.66 7.47
C PHE A 179 4.46 -3.20 8.75
N TYR A 180 4.94 -2.32 9.65
CA TYR A 180 5.50 -2.74 10.93
C TYR A 180 4.48 -3.49 11.78
N TYR A 181 3.22 -3.04 11.80
CA TYR A 181 2.15 -3.66 12.58
C TYR A 181 1.73 -5.01 11.98
N GLU A 182 1.25 -5.01 10.73
CA GLU A 182 0.57 -6.16 10.12
C GLU A 182 1.53 -7.22 9.56
N ILE A 183 2.75 -6.84 9.15
CA ILE A 183 3.66 -7.76 8.44
C ILE A 183 4.82 -8.22 9.31
N LEU A 184 5.45 -7.29 10.04
CA LEU A 184 6.58 -7.55 10.91
C LEU A 184 6.19 -7.85 12.36
N ASN A 185 4.90 -7.75 12.70
CA ASN A 185 4.39 -7.98 14.05
C ASN A 185 5.20 -7.19 15.11
N SER A 186 5.47 -5.92 14.81
CA SER A 186 6.28 -5.00 15.62
C SER A 186 5.43 -3.77 16.01
N PRO A 187 4.40 -3.93 16.86
CA PRO A 187 3.41 -2.90 17.14
C PRO A 187 4.01 -1.65 17.80
N GLU A 188 5.03 -1.79 18.65
CA GLU A 188 5.69 -0.65 19.29
C GLU A 188 6.35 0.25 18.24
N LYS A 189 7.02 -0.36 17.26
CA LYS A 189 7.69 0.37 16.18
C LYS A 189 6.69 1.02 15.23
N ALA A 190 5.57 0.36 14.96
CA ALA A 190 4.46 0.93 14.19
C ALA A 190 3.89 2.19 14.86
N CYS A 191 3.56 2.09 16.15
CA CYS A 191 3.04 3.20 16.95
C CYS A 191 4.06 4.35 17.07
N GLN A 192 5.34 4.03 17.30
CA GLN A 192 6.39 5.05 17.37
C GLN A 192 6.50 5.82 16.05
N LEU A 193 6.53 5.12 14.91
CA LEU A 193 6.63 5.77 13.59
C LEU A 193 5.40 6.62 13.28
N ALA A 194 4.20 6.10 13.52
CA ALA A 194 2.96 6.81 13.25
C ALA A 194 2.82 8.06 14.14
N LYS A 195 3.15 7.93 15.44
CA LYS A 195 3.13 9.05 16.39
C LYS A 195 4.14 10.13 16.03
N GLN A 196 5.38 9.74 15.72
CA GLN A 196 6.41 10.71 15.32
C GLN A 196 5.99 11.51 14.08
N ALA A 197 5.48 10.83 13.05
CA ALA A 197 5.01 11.49 11.83
C ALA A 197 3.83 12.45 12.09
N PHE A 198 2.92 12.06 12.98
CA PHE A 198 1.79 12.90 13.39
C PHE A 198 2.25 14.14 14.17
N ASP A 199 3.10 13.96 15.17
CA ASP A 199 3.63 15.04 16.02
C ASP A 199 4.49 16.03 15.21
N ASP A 200 5.36 15.53 14.33
CA ASP A 200 6.18 16.36 13.43
C ASP A 200 5.30 17.20 12.48
N ALA A 201 4.22 16.61 11.95
CA ALA A 201 3.32 17.32 11.05
C ALA A 201 2.44 18.35 11.77
N ILE A 202 2.02 18.07 13.02
CA ILE A 202 1.32 19.05 13.85
C ILE A 202 2.19 20.28 14.09
N ALA A 203 3.47 20.10 14.39
CA ALA A 203 4.39 21.19 14.71
C ALA A 203 4.56 22.21 13.57
N GLU A 204 4.30 21.79 12.33
CA GLU A 204 4.46 22.63 11.13
C GLU A 204 3.14 22.86 10.37
N LEU A 205 2.00 22.45 10.94
CA LEU A 205 0.71 22.46 10.24
C LEU A 205 0.26 23.87 9.84
N ASP A 206 0.56 24.86 10.70
CA ASP A 206 0.21 26.28 10.49
C ASP A 206 0.95 26.93 9.30
N THR A 207 1.95 26.23 8.73
CA THR A 207 2.73 26.73 7.58
C THR A 207 2.13 26.34 6.23
N LEU A 208 1.10 25.50 6.21
CA LEU A 208 0.51 24.98 4.98
C LEU A 208 -0.40 25.99 4.27
N SER A 209 -0.43 25.91 2.94
CA SER A 209 -1.49 26.53 2.14
C SER A 209 -2.80 25.77 2.30
N GLU A 210 -3.94 26.44 2.04
CA GLU A 210 -5.28 25.84 2.14
C GLU A 210 -5.42 24.55 1.30
N ASP A 211 -4.86 24.55 0.09
CA ASP A 211 -4.87 23.39 -0.82
C ASP A 211 -4.10 22.19 -0.23
N SER A 212 -2.94 22.43 0.38
CA SER A 212 -2.11 21.36 0.97
C SER A 212 -2.65 20.90 2.32
N TYR A 213 -3.31 21.80 3.05
CA TYR A 213 -3.85 21.54 4.38
C TYR A 213 -4.86 20.40 4.37
N LYS A 214 -5.77 20.38 3.39
CA LYS A 214 -6.82 19.35 3.29
C LYS A 214 -6.23 17.95 3.09
N ASP A 215 -5.26 17.81 2.20
CA ASP A 215 -4.65 16.51 1.90
C ASP A 215 -3.80 16.01 3.08
N SER A 216 -3.02 16.89 3.71
CA SER A 216 -2.18 16.52 4.86
C SER A 216 -3.04 16.15 6.07
N THR A 217 -4.07 16.92 6.39
CA THR A 217 -4.95 16.64 7.54
C THR A 217 -5.76 15.35 7.37
N LEU A 218 -6.17 15.01 6.14
CA LEU A 218 -6.82 13.73 5.87
C LEU A 218 -5.89 12.54 6.19
N ILE A 219 -4.61 12.63 5.82
CA ILE A 219 -3.65 11.55 6.10
C ILE A 219 -3.29 11.50 7.59
N MET A 220 -3.14 12.66 8.24
CA MET A 220 -2.92 12.73 9.69
C MET A 220 -4.10 12.11 10.47
N GLN A 221 -5.33 12.30 9.99
CA GLN A 221 -6.50 11.65 10.55
C GLN A 221 -6.39 10.13 10.51
N LEU A 222 -5.95 9.56 9.38
CA LEU A 222 -5.72 8.11 9.24
C LEU A 222 -4.60 7.60 10.17
N LEU A 223 -3.52 8.36 10.34
CA LEU A 223 -2.47 8.04 11.31
C LEU A 223 -3.02 7.99 12.75
N ARG A 224 -3.85 8.97 13.12
CA ARG A 224 -4.51 9.01 14.43
C ARG A 224 -5.45 7.82 14.62
N ASP A 225 -6.24 7.48 13.62
CA ASP A 225 -7.20 6.37 13.69
C ASP A 225 -6.48 5.04 13.90
N ASN A 226 -5.37 4.81 13.18
CA ASN A 226 -4.52 3.64 13.40
C ASN A 226 -3.93 3.61 14.81
N LEU A 227 -3.40 4.73 15.31
CA LEU A 227 -2.86 4.82 16.68
C LEU A 227 -3.93 4.49 17.73
N THR A 228 -5.16 5.00 17.58
CA THR A 228 -6.26 4.69 18.49
C THR A 228 -6.58 3.20 18.47
N LEU A 229 -6.69 2.59 17.29
CA LEU A 229 -6.97 1.16 17.15
C LEU A 229 -5.87 0.30 17.80
N TRP A 230 -4.61 0.57 17.48
CA TRP A 230 -3.47 -0.24 17.96
C TRP A 230 -3.22 -0.08 19.46
N THR A 231 -3.50 1.09 20.03
CA THR A 231 -3.38 1.31 21.48
C THR A 231 -4.52 0.66 22.25
N SER A 232 -5.73 0.54 21.68
CA SER A 232 -6.80 -0.24 22.30
C SER A 232 -6.53 -1.75 22.26
N ASP A 233 -5.99 -2.26 21.15
CA ASP A 233 -5.63 -3.68 21.03
C ASP A 233 -4.59 -4.09 22.08
N ALA A 234 -3.55 -3.26 22.26
CA ALA A 234 -2.50 -3.49 23.25
C ALA A 234 -2.99 -3.44 24.72
N GLN A 235 -4.10 -2.74 25.00
CA GLN A 235 -4.71 -2.72 26.33
C GLN A 235 -5.60 -3.94 26.57
N GLY A 236 -6.26 -4.46 25.53
CA GLY A 236 -7.09 -5.67 25.62
C GLY A 236 -6.30 -6.96 25.85
N GLU A 237 -5.09 -7.08 25.30
CA GLU A 237 -4.21 -8.24 25.53
C GLU A 237 -3.58 -8.27 26.94
N GLY A 238 -3.62 -7.13 27.67
CA GLY A 238 -3.05 -7.01 29.01
C GLY A 238 -3.96 -7.48 30.16
N ASP A 239 -5.28 -7.53 29.94
CA ASP A 239 -6.26 -7.88 30.98
C ASP A 239 -6.58 -9.40 31.03
N GLU A 240 -6.25 -10.18 30.00
CA GLU A 240 -6.52 -11.64 29.98
C GLU A 240 -5.47 -12.49 30.73
N GLN A 241 -4.37 -11.90 31.22
CA GLN A 241 -3.32 -12.63 31.96
C GLN A 241 -3.42 -12.50 33.50
N GLN A 242 -4.47 -11.87 34.04
CA GLN A 242 -4.60 -11.63 35.49
C GLN A 242 -5.94 -12.05 36.12
N GLU A 243 -6.62 -13.08 35.60
CA GLU A 243 -7.76 -13.71 36.31
C GLU A 243 -7.67 -15.25 36.31
N GLY A 244 -6.57 -15.80 36.85
CA GLY A 244 -6.34 -17.25 36.88
C GLY A 244 -5.54 -17.73 38.08
N GLY A 245 -5.78 -17.19 39.28
CA GLY A 245 -5.09 -17.64 40.49
C GLY A 245 -5.76 -17.20 41.77
N ASP A 246 -6.84 -17.89 42.16
CA ASP A 246 -7.09 -18.30 43.55
C ASP A 246 -8.37 -19.16 43.60
N ASN A 247 -8.20 -20.48 43.66
CA ASN A 247 -8.96 -21.39 44.52
C ASN A 247 -8.28 -22.75 44.64
#